data_AF-A0AAV1J1F2-F1
#
_entry.id   AF-A0AAV1J1F2-F1
#
_cell.length_a   1.000
_cell.length_b   1.000
_cell.length_c   1.000
_cell.angle_alpha   90.00
_cell.angle_beta   90.00
_cell.angle_gamma   90.00
#
_symmetry.space_group_name_H-M   'P 1'
#
loop_
_entity.id
_entity.type
_entity.pdbx_description
1 polymer ?
#
loop_
_entity_poly.entity_id
_entity_poly.type
_entity_poly.pdbx_seq_one_letter_code
_entity_poly.pdbx_strand_id
1 'polypeptide(L)'
;MQETVSEFLSQLNDTLVYKFPPLRYLIKFDVMDLFNFSSGLGDFLLSEPLKFSIICNDIFYACLKSSDNHLKEFIQPSQVAVTIRLKSLPRILSRPSTHRYENIVTFNGLLLTVSKLTSNVFHTVWSCPEECEGNEVILHYIPKSPPKCQICKSVMFENSGLRQCGEQVTATFKLKSELLSKKFVVTDDLIPLLKLGSVYLIHTIALKKTVAVWSIEEVVNFPAPVTYCSPKDIRDLYNSCGGVPWKFIYCLASSIGVNICPLNCFINVKMNLLLSLTSVKAHAYDGSTIVHYFSVGSDTGYIGKLMSEGALLADRHVALGVANSSVETALTASSSGVCLLPLPLHVYSPKQINSLLTAIETWEVVQDSGKSDLKCAVWAQGTEFKKDNLGNISSILGVLSRGDIGEETDELADFVLQQAIEPPQATDEEVKALRDLAEYIDIVAGLSVTISDDAENLLRNYFLAARKERPNAISVAGMGALVAICMTSARLCRRITTSIEDAIFSIWLHAAGLPEPRFAPDEYLQMVDVKKTQKIIDLFVPWLEQFTGTAILQT
;
A
#
# COMPACT_ATOMS: atom_id res chain seq x y z
N MET A 1 -3.37 17.63 -33.04
CA MET A 1 -2.85 16.54 -33.90
C MET A 1 -1.91 17.07 -34.98
N GLN A 2 -2.24 18.12 -35.74
CA GLN A 2 -1.31 18.70 -36.74
C GLN A 2 -0.01 19.26 -36.15
N GLU A 3 -0.05 20.05 -35.07
CA GLU A 3 1.15 20.58 -34.40
C GLU A 3 2.05 19.46 -33.82
N THR A 4 1.43 18.43 -33.25
CA THR A 4 2.11 17.22 -32.76
C THR A 4 2.73 16.38 -33.88
N VAL A 5 2.22 16.47 -35.11
CA VAL A 5 2.79 15.77 -36.28
C VAL A 5 4.08 16.46 -36.73
N SER A 6 4.16 17.79 -36.70
CA SER A 6 5.42 18.50 -36.99
C SER A 6 6.54 18.14 -36.01
N GLU A 7 6.22 17.97 -34.73
CA GLU A 7 7.18 17.53 -33.71
C GLU A 7 7.60 16.06 -33.93
N PHE A 8 6.64 15.17 -34.26
CA PHE A 8 6.94 13.77 -34.59
C PHE A 8 7.82 13.64 -35.86
N LEU A 9 7.53 14.42 -36.90
CA LEU A 9 8.31 14.42 -38.14
C LEU A 9 9.76 14.90 -37.93
N SER A 10 10.00 15.79 -36.96
CA SER A 10 11.36 16.24 -36.62
C SER A 10 12.25 15.16 -36.00
N GLN A 11 11.65 14.07 -35.49
CA GLN A 11 12.35 12.94 -34.87
C GLN A 11 12.64 11.79 -35.86
N LEU A 12 12.15 11.88 -37.10
CA LEU A 12 12.34 10.84 -38.11
C LEU A 12 13.62 11.09 -38.92
N ASN A 13 14.51 10.09 -38.95
CA ASN A 13 15.68 10.07 -39.84
C ASN A 13 15.33 9.40 -41.18
N ASP A 14 15.99 9.82 -42.27
CA ASP A 14 15.83 9.22 -43.61
C ASP A 14 16.06 7.69 -43.59
N THR A 15 17.06 7.22 -42.85
CA THR A 15 17.36 5.78 -42.72
C THR A 15 16.26 4.97 -42.02
N LEU A 16 15.44 5.62 -41.18
CA LEU A 16 14.28 4.98 -40.55
C LEU A 16 13.16 4.84 -41.56
N VAL A 17 12.81 5.88 -42.33
CA VAL A 17 11.66 5.80 -43.24
C VAL A 17 11.91 4.87 -44.44
N TYR A 18 13.13 4.80 -44.96
CA TYR A 18 13.46 3.96 -46.11
C TYR A 18 13.57 2.44 -45.81
N LYS A 19 13.60 2.01 -44.54
CA LYS A 19 13.78 0.58 -44.14
C LYS A 19 12.57 -0.06 -43.44
N PHE A 20 11.39 0.56 -43.50
CA PHE A 20 10.10 -0.01 -43.03
C PHE A 20 9.89 -0.29 -41.51
N PRO A 21 10.27 0.58 -40.55
CA PRO A 21 9.69 0.54 -39.22
C PRO A 21 8.30 1.23 -39.24
N PRO A 22 7.33 0.76 -38.43
CA PRO A 22 6.05 1.43 -38.30
C PRO A 22 6.24 2.78 -37.61
N LEU A 23 5.60 3.81 -38.17
CA LEU A 23 5.43 5.12 -37.57
C LEU A 23 4.44 5.00 -36.42
N ARG A 24 5.00 4.85 -35.21
CA ARG A 24 4.22 4.69 -33.99
C ARG A 24 4.13 6.00 -33.24
N TYR A 25 2.90 6.40 -32.93
CA TYR A 25 2.65 7.61 -32.17
C TYR A 25 1.80 7.31 -30.94
N LEU A 26 2.23 7.80 -29.78
CA LEU A 26 1.53 7.64 -28.51
C LEU A 26 0.66 8.87 -28.26
N ILE A 27 -0.66 8.69 -28.18
CA ILE A 27 -1.60 9.75 -27.82
C ILE A 27 -2.20 9.45 -26.45
N LYS A 28 -2.13 10.45 -25.56
CA LYS A 28 -2.78 10.43 -24.26
C LYS A 28 -4.04 11.31 -24.32
N PHE A 29 -5.21 10.73 -24.07
CA PHE A 29 -6.46 11.48 -23.97
C PHE A 29 -6.88 11.61 -22.51
N ASP A 30 -7.15 12.83 -22.06
CA ASP A 30 -7.99 13.01 -20.88
C ASP A 30 -9.45 12.79 -21.29
N VAL A 31 -10.08 11.79 -20.69
CA VAL A 31 -11.44 11.39 -21.07
C VAL A 31 -12.43 12.50 -20.74
N MET A 32 -12.22 13.24 -19.64
CA MET A 32 -13.12 14.32 -19.25
C MET A 32 -13.05 15.51 -20.20
N ASP A 33 -11.85 15.85 -20.67
CA ASP A 33 -11.67 16.89 -21.69
C ASP A 33 -12.33 16.50 -23.01
N LEU A 34 -12.27 15.22 -23.38
CA LEU A 34 -12.95 14.71 -24.58
C LEU A 34 -14.46 14.83 -24.46
N PHE A 35 -15.05 14.50 -23.30
CA PHE A 35 -16.48 14.69 -23.06
C PHE A 35 -16.89 16.17 -23.08
N ASN A 36 -16.05 17.06 -22.54
CA ASN A 36 -16.28 18.50 -22.57
C ASN A 36 -16.25 19.06 -23.99
N PHE A 37 -15.35 18.54 -24.84
CA PHE A 37 -15.26 18.93 -26.24
C PHE A 37 -16.41 18.36 -27.09
N SER A 38 -16.67 17.05 -26.96
CA SER A 38 -17.75 16.36 -27.66
C SER A 38 -18.13 15.07 -26.92
N SER A 39 -19.30 15.09 -26.30
CA SER A 39 -19.85 13.92 -25.60
C SER A 39 -20.00 12.71 -26.52
N GLY A 40 -20.36 12.92 -27.79
CA GLY A 40 -20.49 11.84 -28.77
C GLY A 40 -19.17 11.14 -29.08
N LEU A 41 -18.05 11.87 -29.10
CA LEU A 41 -16.71 11.28 -29.26
C LEU A 41 -16.28 10.51 -28.01
N GLY A 42 -16.59 11.05 -26.82
CA GLY A 42 -16.36 10.37 -25.55
C GLY A 42 -17.11 9.05 -25.46
N ASP A 43 -18.41 9.05 -25.78
CA ASP A 43 -19.22 7.83 -25.80
C ASP A 43 -18.72 6.82 -26.83
N PHE A 44 -18.34 7.28 -28.03
CA PHE A 44 -17.81 6.43 -29.08
C PHE A 44 -16.49 5.74 -28.69
N LEU A 45 -15.60 6.47 -28.00
CA LEU A 45 -14.36 5.92 -27.44
C LEU A 45 -14.63 4.79 -26.43
N LEU A 46 -15.67 4.94 -25.59
CA LEU A 46 -16.01 3.95 -24.57
C LEU A 46 -16.75 2.73 -25.12
N SER A 47 -17.61 2.94 -26.12
CA SER A 47 -18.42 1.87 -26.71
C SER A 47 -17.65 1.06 -27.76
N GLU A 48 -16.84 1.71 -28.59
CA GLU A 48 -16.16 1.08 -29.72
C GLU A 48 -14.67 1.50 -29.82
N PRO A 49 -13.86 1.28 -28.77
CA PRO A 49 -12.46 1.69 -28.67
C PRO A 49 -11.59 1.19 -29.82
N LEU A 50 -11.86 0.00 -30.36
CA LEU A 50 -11.11 -0.55 -31.50
C LEU A 50 -11.38 0.23 -32.79
N LYS A 51 -12.65 0.60 -33.06
CA LYS A 51 -12.99 1.41 -34.24
C LYS A 51 -12.45 2.83 -34.08
N PHE A 52 -12.53 3.39 -32.87
CA PHE A 52 -11.92 4.67 -32.54
C PHE A 52 -10.41 4.66 -32.83
N SER A 53 -9.69 3.61 -32.42
CA SER A 53 -8.25 3.46 -32.71
C SER A 53 -7.94 3.39 -34.20
N ILE A 54 -8.76 2.69 -35.00
CA ILE A 54 -8.60 2.66 -36.46
C ILE A 54 -8.77 4.07 -37.05
N ILE A 55 -9.80 4.81 -36.63
CA ILE A 55 -10.02 6.19 -37.10
C ILE A 55 -8.84 7.09 -36.71
N CYS A 56 -8.27 6.94 -35.52
CA CYS A 56 -7.06 7.67 -35.15
C CYS A 56 -5.86 7.35 -36.04
N ASN A 57 -5.69 6.08 -36.45
CA ASN A 57 -4.65 5.70 -37.41
C ASN A 57 -4.86 6.39 -38.75
N ASP A 58 -6.10 6.42 -39.24
CA ASP A 58 -6.45 7.05 -40.52
C ASP A 58 -6.24 8.58 -40.48
N ILE A 59 -6.64 9.22 -39.37
CA ILE A 59 -6.40 10.66 -39.16
C ILE A 59 -4.91 10.96 -39.13
N PHE A 60 -4.13 10.17 -38.37
CA PHE A 60 -2.70 10.37 -38.27
C PHE A 60 -1.99 10.13 -39.62
N TYR A 61 -2.40 9.11 -40.37
CA TYR A 61 -1.93 8.88 -41.74
C TYR A 61 -2.25 10.06 -42.68
N ALA A 62 -3.49 10.57 -42.62
CA ALA A 62 -3.90 11.74 -43.40
C ALA A 62 -3.06 12.97 -43.05
N CYS A 63 -2.80 13.21 -41.76
CA CYS A 63 -1.93 14.29 -41.30
C CYS A 63 -0.48 14.13 -41.81
N LEU A 64 0.06 12.90 -41.82
CA LEU A 64 1.39 12.63 -42.36
C LEU A 64 1.45 12.93 -43.87
N LYS A 65 0.43 12.52 -44.63
CA LYS A 65 0.34 12.84 -46.07
C LYS A 65 0.16 14.34 -46.35
N SER A 66 -0.54 15.06 -45.47
CA SER A 66 -0.78 16.50 -45.61
C SER A 66 0.34 17.41 -45.09
N SER A 67 1.33 16.89 -44.34
CA SER A 67 2.52 17.66 -43.90
C SER A 67 3.30 18.20 -45.11
N ASP A 68 4.43 18.92 -45.01
CA ASP A 68 5.27 19.24 -46.19
C ASP A 68 6.63 18.58 -46.04
N ASN A 69 6.72 17.32 -46.47
CA ASN A 69 7.91 16.48 -46.34
C ASN A 69 8.08 15.60 -47.59
N HIS A 70 9.32 15.39 -48.04
CA HIS A 70 9.67 14.52 -49.17
C HIS A 70 9.39 13.04 -48.90
N LEU A 71 9.28 12.65 -47.63
CA LEU A 71 9.09 11.28 -47.19
C LEU A 71 7.65 10.75 -47.38
N LYS A 72 6.69 11.60 -47.77
CA LYS A 72 5.27 11.24 -47.94
C LYS A 72 5.03 10.09 -48.89
N GLU A 73 5.78 10.01 -49.99
CA GLU A 73 5.51 9.05 -51.07
C GLU A 73 5.75 7.60 -50.63
N PHE A 74 6.63 7.40 -49.64
CA PHE A 74 7.02 6.08 -49.14
C PHE A 74 6.15 5.57 -47.99
N ILE A 75 5.29 6.41 -47.41
CA ILE A 75 4.46 6.03 -46.25
C ILE A 75 3.17 5.34 -46.71
N GLN A 76 3.02 4.08 -46.31
CA GLN A 76 1.83 3.27 -46.47
C GLN A 76 0.93 3.31 -45.21
N PRO A 77 -0.40 3.12 -45.34
CA PRO A 77 -1.31 3.08 -44.19
C PRO A 77 -0.93 2.00 -43.17
N SER A 78 -0.44 0.85 -43.65
CA SER A 78 0.00 -0.30 -42.85
C SER A 78 1.24 -0.02 -41.99
N GLN A 79 1.97 1.06 -42.26
CA GLN A 79 3.11 1.47 -41.45
C GLN A 79 2.69 2.34 -40.27
N VAL A 80 1.47 2.88 -40.25
CA VAL A 80 1.05 3.87 -39.26
C VAL A 80 0.26 3.20 -38.14
N ALA A 81 0.68 3.39 -36.90
CA ALA A 81 -0.03 2.85 -35.74
C ALA A 81 -0.05 3.87 -34.59
N VAL A 82 -1.24 4.24 -34.14
CA VAL A 82 -1.46 5.12 -33.00
C VAL A 82 -1.81 4.29 -31.77
N THR A 83 -0.97 4.41 -30.74
CA THR A 83 -1.24 3.84 -29.43
C THR A 83 -2.00 4.86 -28.60
N ILE A 84 -3.23 4.50 -28.19
CA ILE A 84 -4.08 5.36 -27.38
C ILE A 84 -3.93 4.99 -25.90
N ARG A 85 -3.72 5.99 -25.06
CA ARG A 85 -3.73 5.86 -23.59
C ARG A 85 -4.78 6.79 -23.01
N LEU A 86 -5.58 6.27 -22.09
CA LEU A 86 -6.61 7.04 -21.40
C LEU A 86 -6.07 7.58 -20.09
N LYS A 87 -6.44 8.83 -19.80
CA LYS A 87 -6.23 9.50 -18.53
C LYS A 87 -7.58 9.93 -17.94
N SER A 88 -7.69 9.91 -16.62
CA SER A 88 -8.83 10.44 -15.86
C SER A 88 -10.17 9.75 -16.17
N LEU A 89 -10.19 8.45 -16.47
CA LEU A 89 -11.45 7.74 -16.79
C LEU A 89 -12.29 7.56 -15.52
N PRO A 90 -13.47 8.20 -15.40
CA PRO A 90 -14.30 8.07 -14.21
C PRO A 90 -14.83 6.65 -14.05
N ARG A 91 -14.82 6.14 -12.82
CA ARG A 91 -15.36 4.81 -12.49
C ARG A 91 -16.84 4.66 -12.86
N ILE A 92 -17.62 5.74 -12.75
CA ILE A 92 -19.04 5.78 -13.12
C ILE A 92 -19.27 5.48 -14.59
N LEU A 93 -18.34 5.88 -15.47
CA LEU A 93 -18.44 5.65 -16.91
C LEU A 93 -17.98 4.24 -17.31
N SER A 94 -17.26 3.56 -16.42
CA SER A 94 -16.81 2.18 -16.64
C SER A 94 -17.98 1.21 -16.39
N ARG A 95 -18.59 0.71 -17.47
CA ARG A 95 -19.72 -0.23 -17.34
C ARG A 95 -19.24 -1.58 -16.80
N PRO A 96 -19.88 -2.14 -15.76
CA PRO A 96 -19.58 -3.50 -15.32
C PRO A 96 -19.88 -4.48 -16.46
N SER A 97 -18.93 -5.37 -16.73
CA SER A 97 -18.91 -6.31 -17.84
C SER A 97 -20.20 -7.15 -17.96
N THR A 98 -21.18 -6.66 -18.72
CA THR A 98 -22.30 -7.47 -19.22
C THR A 98 -21.99 -7.89 -20.66
N HIS A 99 -21.20 -8.97 -20.81
CA HIS A 99 -21.09 -9.82 -22.01
C HIS A 99 -20.78 -9.18 -23.40
N ARG A 100 -20.47 -7.88 -23.52
CA ARG A 100 -20.14 -7.26 -24.81
C ARG A 100 -18.63 -7.20 -25.02
N TYR A 101 -18.16 -7.88 -26.06
CA TYR A 101 -16.76 -8.03 -26.50
C TYR A 101 -16.09 -6.75 -27.04
N GLU A 102 -16.60 -5.56 -26.72
CA GLU A 102 -16.16 -4.33 -27.40
C GLU A 102 -15.93 -3.14 -26.46
N ASN A 103 -16.43 -3.15 -25.22
CA ASN A 103 -16.31 -1.99 -24.33
C ASN A 103 -14.99 -1.97 -23.55
N ILE A 104 -14.60 -0.78 -23.07
CA ILE A 104 -13.56 -0.64 -22.06
C ILE A 104 -14.06 -1.15 -20.70
N VAL A 105 -13.26 -2.00 -20.07
CA VAL A 105 -13.50 -2.54 -18.72
C VAL A 105 -12.39 -2.08 -17.78
N THR A 106 -12.78 -1.48 -16.67
CA THR A 106 -11.85 -0.99 -15.64
C THR A 106 -11.77 -1.97 -14.48
N PHE A 107 -10.56 -2.42 -14.16
CA PHE A 107 -10.26 -3.21 -12.97
C PHE A 107 -9.57 -2.34 -11.92
N ASN A 108 -9.91 -2.55 -10.64
CA ASN A 108 -9.20 -1.93 -9.51
C ASN A 108 -8.43 -3.03 -8.78
N GLY A 109 -7.10 -2.95 -8.79
CA GLY A 109 -6.25 -4.01 -8.26
C GLY A 109 -4.92 -3.51 -7.69
N LEU A 110 -4.43 -4.25 -6.70
CA LEU A 110 -3.11 -4.08 -6.10
C LEU A 110 -2.07 -4.87 -6.90
N LEU A 111 -0.98 -4.22 -7.32
CA LEU A 111 0.13 -4.88 -7.99
C LEU A 111 0.98 -5.68 -6.99
N LEU A 112 1.02 -7.00 -7.15
CA LEU A 112 1.77 -7.91 -6.27
C LEU A 112 3.15 -8.27 -6.80
N THR A 113 3.22 -8.68 -8.07
CA THR A 113 4.45 -9.15 -8.70
C THR A 113 4.49 -8.76 -10.18
N VAL A 114 5.69 -8.59 -10.72
CA VAL A 114 5.93 -8.29 -12.14
C VAL A 114 6.89 -9.36 -12.70
N SER A 115 6.63 -9.95 -13.86
CA SER A 115 7.58 -10.91 -14.43
C SER A 115 8.84 -10.21 -14.96
N LYS A 116 9.88 -11.00 -15.25
CA LYS A 116 11.01 -10.52 -16.05
C LYS A 116 10.53 -10.00 -17.41
N LEU A 117 11.27 -9.04 -17.96
CA LEU A 117 11.05 -8.49 -19.29
C LEU A 117 11.12 -9.61 -20.33
N THR A 118 10.11 -9.66 -21.21
CA THR A 118 10.05 -10.55 -22.35
C THR A 118 9.82 -9.73 -23.62
N SER A 119 10.36 -10.18 -24.75
CA SER A 119 10.15 -9.48 -26.01
C SER A 119 8.71 -9.70 -26.50
N ASN A 120 8.07 -8.60 -26.90
CA ASN A 120 6.79 -8.61 -27.59
C ASN A 120 7.02 -8.24 -29.06
N VAL A 121 6.39 -8.94 -30.00
CA VAL A 121 6.57 -8.60 -31.42
C VAL A 121 5.53 -7.57 -31.82
N PHE A 122 6.03 -6.43 -32.26
CA PHE A 122 5.22 -5.30 -32.67
C PHE A 122 4.73 -5.40 -34.10
N HIS A 123 5.63 -5.83 -34.97
CA HIS A 123 5.29 -6.15 -36.34
C HIS A 123 6.31 -7.13 -36.90
N THR A 124 5.89 -7.82 -37.94
CA THR A 124 6.70 -8.72 -38.75
C THR A 124 6.62 -8.25 -40.19
N VAL A 125 7.76 -8.22 -40.87
CA VAL A 125 7.85 -7.91 -42.30
C VAL A 125 8.04 -9.21 -43.05
N TRP A 126 7.21 -9.44 -44.06
CA TRP A 126 7.25 -10.63 -44.89
C TRP A 126 7.54 -10.24 -46.33
N SER A 127 8.47 -10.92 -46.98
CA SER A 127 8.81 -10.68 -48.39
C SER A 127 8.58 -11.94 -49.23
N CYS A 128 8.29 -11.72 -50.50
CA CYS A 128 8.12 -12.80 -51.47
C CYS A 128 9.50 -13.36 -51.87
N PRO A 129 9.71 -14.69 -51.88
CA PRO A 129 10.97 -15.29 -52.33
C PRO A 129 11.28 -15.01 -53.80
N GLU A 130 10.24 -14.85 -54.62
CA GLU A 130 10.37 -14.55 -56.06
C GLU A 130 10.53 -13.04 -56.35
N GLU A 131 10.83 -12.22 -55.34
CA GLU A 131 11.06 -10.77 -55.47
C GLU A 131 10.00 -10.01 -56.29
N CYS A 132 8.73 -10.44 -56.19
CA CYS A 132 7.64 -9.78 -56.90
C CYS A 132 7.50 -8.33 -56.42
N GLU A 133 7.53 -7.36 -57.34
CA GLU A 133 7.44 -5.93 -57.02
C GLU A 133 6.25 -5.62 -56.11
N GLY A 134 6.53 -4.89 -55.01
CA GLY A 134 5.52 -4.40 -54.08
C GLY A 134 4.86 -5.45 -53.18
N ASN A 135 5.30 -6.72 -53.18
CA ASN A 135 4.77 -7.76 -52.29
C ASN A 135 5.54 -7.91 -50.99
N GLU A 136 5.70 -6.81 -50.26
CA GLU A 136 6.09 -6.84 -48.85
C GLU A 136 4.84 -6.65 -47.99
N VAL A 137 4.64 -7.53 -47.01
CA VAL A 137 3.48 -7.48 -46.13
C VAL A 137 3.96 -7.18 -44.71
N ILE A 138 3.49 -6.06 -44.17
CA ILE A 138 3.69 -5.69 -42.77
C ILE A 138 2.47 -6.17 -41.98
N LEU A 139 2.71 -6.98 -40.97
CA LEU A 139 1.67 -7.44 -40.04
C LEU A 139 2.01 -6.99 -38.63
N HIS A 140 1.05 -6.41 -37.91
CA HIS A 140 1.21 -6.02 -36.49
C HIS A 140 1.09 -7.19 -35.50
N TYR A 141 1.26 -8.42 -35.97
CA TYR A 141 1.19 -9.65 -35.19
C TYR A 141 1.95 -10.76 -35.91
N ILE A 142 2.33 -11.80 -35.19
CA ILE A 142 2.92 -13.00 -35.81
C ILE A 142 1.77 -13.90 -36.30
N PRO A 143 1.59 -14.10 -37.62
CA PRO A 143 0.56 -14.96 -38.13
C PRO A 143 0.86 -16.43 -37.80
N LYS A 144 -0.19 -17.24 -37.56
CA LYS A 144 -0.03 -18.68 -37.30
C LYS A 144 0.53 -19.45 -38.49
N SER A 145 0.27 -18.95 -39.70
CA SER A 145 0.76 -19.48 -40.95
C SER A 145 1.33 -18.33 -41.78
N PRO A 146 2.48 -18.53 -42.45
CA PRO A 146 3.09 -17.49 -43.28
C PRO A 146 2.09 -17.01 -44.36
N PRO A 147 2.02 -15.70 -44.61
CA PRO A 147 1.17 -15.15 -45.66
C PRO A 147 1.64 -15.65 -47.04
N LYS A 148 0.73 -15.59 -48.02
CA LYS A 148 1.03 -15.93 -49.41
C LYS A 148 1.11 -14.66 -50.23
N CYS A 149 2.06 -14.62 -51.16
CA CYS A 149 2.21 -13.53 -52.12
C CYS A 149 0.93 -13.36 -52.93
N GLN A 150 0.48 -12.13 -53.15
CA GLN A 150 -0.76 -11.89 -53.90
C GLN A 150 -0.60 -12.19 -55.39
N ILE A 151 0.62 -12.01 -55.92
CA ILE A 151 0.97 -12.21 -57.34
C ILE A 151 1.27 -13.69 -57.64
N CYS A 152 2.36 -14.25 -57.09
CA CYS A 152 2.82 -15.60 -57.44
C CYS A 152 2.23 -16.72 -56.57
N LYS A 153 1.46 -16.38 -55.51
CA LYS A 153 0.90 -17.32 -54.53
C LYS A 153 1.93 -18.14 -53.72
N SER A 154 3.23 -17.89 -53.92
CA SER A 154 4.30 -18.47 -53.11
C SER A 154 4.17 -18.08 -51.64
N VAL A 155 4.66 -18.95 -50.76
CA VAL A 155 4.72 -18.69 -49.32
C VAL A 155 5.78 -17.64 -49.06
N MET A 156 5.40 -16.57 -48.35
CA MET A 156 6.32 -15.49 -48.00
C MET A 156 7.22 -15.92 -46.84
N PHE A 157 8.45 -15.40 -46.80
CA PHE A 157 9.37 -15.61 -45.69
C PHE A 157 9.46 -14.35 -44.83
N GLU A 158 9.70 -14.53 -43.53
CA GLU A 158 9.81 -13.41 -42.60
C GLU A 158 11.22 -12.82 -42.63
N ASN A 159 11.31 -11.50 -42.81
CA ASN A 159 12.53 -10.74 -42.62
C ASN A 159 12.75 -10.46 -41.14
N SER A 160 13.38 -11.42 -40.44
CA SER A 160 13.68 -11.30 -39.01
C SER A 160 14.53 -10.06 -38.66
N GLY A 161 15.39 -9.59 -39.56
CA GLY A 161 16.19 -8.38 -39.38
C GLY A 161 15.41 -7.06 -39.44
N LEU A 162 14.19 -7.09 -39.99
CA LEU A 162 13.26 -5.96 -40.01
C LEU A 162 12.16 -6.08 -38.96
N ARG A 163 12.17 -7.17 -38.16
CA ARG A 163 11.25 -7.34 -37.05
C ARG A 163 11.58 -6.32 -35.97
N GLN A 164 10.59 -5.51 -35.59
CA GLN A 164 10.70 -4.71 -34.38
C GLN A 164 9.99 -5.42 -33.24
N CYS A 165 10.69 -5.47 -32.11
CA CYS A 165 10.16 -5.96 -30.87
C CYS A 165 10.01 -4.80 -29.88
N GLY A 166 8.94 -4.85 -29.10
CA GLY A 166 8.80 -4.12 -27.86
C GLY A 166 9.10 -5.01 -26.67
N GLU A 167 8.78 -4.49 -25.49
CA GLU A 167 8.92 -5.17 -24.23
C GLU A 167 7.54 -5.42 -23.62
N GLN A 168 7.39 -6.57 -22.98
CA GLN A 168 6.20 -6.87 -22.18
C GLN A 168 6.57 -7.56 -20.88
N VAL A 169 5.76 -7.30 -19.87
CA VAL A 169 5.79 -7.97 -18.57
C VAL A 169 4.41 -8.52 -18.25
N THR A 170 4.39 -9.64 -17.53
CA THR A 170 3.17 -10.16 -16.92
C THR A 170 3.08 -9.62 -15.50
N ALA A 171 2.14 -8.72 -15.26
CA ALA A 171 1.88 -8.13 -13.95
C ALA A 171 0.73 -8.87 -13.27
N THR A 172 0.94 -9.30 -12.03
CA THR A 172 -0.06 -10.03 -11.23
C THR A 172 -0.71 -9.08 -10.25
N PHE A 173 -2.04 -8.93 -10.35
CA PHE A 173 -2.81 -8.04 -9.50
C PHE A 173 -3.78 -8.80 -8.61
N LYS A 174 -3.97 -8.33 -7.39
CA LYS A 174 -5.07 -8.73 -6.51
C LYS A 174 -6.23 -7.76 -6.69
N LEU A 175 -7.31 -8.22 -7.31
CA LEU A 175 -8.50 -7.40 -7.54
C LEU A 175 -9.36 -7.34 -6.27
N LYS A 176 -9.99 -6.18 -6.00
CA LYS A 176 -10.83 -6.00 -4.81
C LYS A 176 -12.03 -6.97 -4.73
N SER A 177 -12.58 -7.35 -5.88
CA SER A 177 -13.79 -8.18 -5.99
C SER A 177 -13.52 -9.68 -6.18
N GLU A 178 -12.26 -10.10 -6.35
CA GLU A 178 -11.92 -11.48 -6.67
C GLU A 178 -11.01 -12.11 -5.60
N LEU A 179 -11.27 -13.37 -5.25
CA LEU A 179 -10.43 -14.12 -4.32
C LEU A 179 -9.06 -14.47 -4.92
N LEU A 180 -9.01 -14.70 -6.23
CA LEU A 180 -7.79 -15.05 -6.94
C LEU A 180 -7.10 -13.81 -7.52
N SER A 181 -5.78 -13.91 -7.69
CA SER A 181 -5.02 -12.91 -8.42
C SER A 181 -5.19 -13.09 -9.91
N LYS A 182 -5.22 -11.97 -10.64
CA LYS A 182 -5.38 -11.93 -12.09
C LYS A 182 -4.10 -11.41 -12.73
N LYS A 183 -3.71 -12.02 -13.85
CA LYS A 183 -2.51 -11.66 -14.60
C LYS A 183 -2.89 -10.79 -15.79
N PHE A 184 -2.18 -9.69 -15.98
CA PHE A 184 -2.31 -8.80 -17.11
C PHE A 184 -0.97 -8.68 -17.82
N VAL A 185 -1.01 -8.67 -19.16
CA VAL A 185 0.17 -8.40 -19.97
C VAL A 185 0.25 -6.89 -20.18
N VAL A 186 1.33 -6.29 -19.68
CA VAL A 186 1.60 -4.84 -19.76
C VAL A 186 2.78 -4.64 -20.69
N THR A 187 2.68 -3.67 -21.60
CA THR A 187 3.62 -3.47 -22.70
C THR A 187 4.26 -2.09 -22.64
N ASP A 188 5.55 -2.02 -22.96
CA ASP A 188 6.33 -0.82 -23.29
C ASP A 188 6.17 0.37 -22.34
N ASP A 189 5.51 1.44 -22.78
CA ASP A 189 5.35 2.72 -22.09
C ASP A 189 4.61 2.60 -20.75
N LEU A 190 3.86 1.51 -20.56
CA LEU A 190 3.16 1.23 -19.31
C LEU A 190 4.04 0.52 -18.27
N ILE A 191 5.16 -0.09 -18.67
CA ILE A 191 6.04 -0.85 -17.77
C ILE A 191 6.67 0.06 -16.70
N PRO A 192 7.24 1.24 -17.04
CA PRO A 192 7.83 2.14 -16.04
C PRO A 192 6.82 2.70 -15.04
N LEU A 193 5.52 2.63 -15.32
CA LEU A 193 4.46 3.12 -14.43
C LEU A 193 4.16 2.14 -13.29
N LEU A 194 4.65 0.90 -13.39
CA LEU A 194 4.37 -0.17 -12.42
C LEU A 194 5.28 -0.05 -11.20
N LYS A 195 4.67 0.13 -10.03
CA LYS A 195 5.30 0.16 -8.71
C LYS A 195 4.65 -0.90 -7.85
N LEU A 196 5.44 -1.89 -7.43
CA LEU A 196 4.98 -2.96 -6.55
C LEU A 196 4.34 -2.38 -5.28
N GLY A 197 3.25 -2.99 -4.84
CA GLY A 197 2.52 -2.56 -3.63
C GLY A 197 1.57 -1.37 -3.83
N SER A 198 1.47 -0.83 -5.06
CA SER A 198 0.58 0.28 -5.39
C SER A 198 -0.74 -0.22 -6.00
N VAL A 199 -1.80 0.54 -5.80
CA VAL A 199 -3.14 0.23 -6.32
C VAL A 199 -3.33 0.92 -7.66
N TYR A 200 -3.87 0.21 -8.64
CA TYR A 200 -4.05 0.71 -10.00
C TYR A 200 -5.49 0.58 -10.48
N LEU A 201 -5.92 1.55 -11.26
CA LEU A 201 -7.02 1.42 -12.19
C LEU A 201 -6.46 0.93 -13.53
N ILE A 202 -6.88 -0.25 -13.94
CA ILE A 202 -6.41 -0.93 -15.15
C ILE A 202 -7.55 -0.89 -16.15
N HIS A 203 -7.39 -0.11 -17.21
CA HIS A 203 -8.34 0.00 -18.29
C HIS A 203 -7.99 -1.04 -19.35
N THR A 204 -8.95 -1.89 -19.67
CA THR A 204 -8.72 -3.05 -20.54
C THR A 204 -9.78 -3.17 -21.60
N ILE A 205 -9.44 -3.87 -22.69
CA ILE A 205 -10.36 -4.21 -23.76
C ILE A 205 -10.34 -5.73 -23.96
N ALA A 206 -11.53 -6.30 -24.10
CA ALA A 206 -11.68 -7.71 -24.43
C ALA A 206 -11.44 -7.94 -25.93
N LEU A 207 -10.34 -8.61 -26.27
CA LEU A 207 -10.00 -9.04 -27.63
C LEU A 207 -10.37 -10.50 -27.82
N LYS A 208 -11.62 -10.83 -28.18
CA LYS A 208 -12.12 -12.22 -28.44
C LYS A 208 -11.78 -13.25 -27.36
N LYS A 209 -10.52 -13.74 -27.30
CA LYS A 209 -9.99 -14.71 -26.31
C LYS A 209 -9.00 -14.13 -25.30
N THR A 210 -8.54 -12.89 -25.47
CA THR A 210 -7.53 -12.26 -24.62
C THR A 210 -8.03 -10.91 -24.11
N VAL A 211 -7.37 -10.39 -23.06
CA VAL A 211 -7.63 -9.05 -22.53
C VAL A 211 -6.37 -8.24 -22.76
N ALA A 212 -6.48 -7.13 -23.47
CA ALA A 212 -5.37 -6.19 -23.67
C ALA A 212 -5.50 -5.03 -22.69
N VAL A 213 -4.37 -4.64 -22.10
CA VAL A 213 -4.29 -3.46 -21.24
C VAL A 213 -4.11 -2.23 -22.12
N TRP A 214 -5.01 -1.26 -21.96
CA TRP A 214 -5.03 -0.03 -22.74
C TRP A 214 -4.43 1.15 -21.98
N SER A 215 -4.70 1.28 -20.69
CA SER A 215 -4.00 2.21 -19.82
C SER A 215 -4.03 1.76 -18.36
N ILE A 216 -3.09 2.29 -17.59
CA ILE A 216 -2.91 2.01 -16.17
C ILE A 216 -2.75 3.35 -15.47
N GLU A 217 -3.56 3.59 -14.44
CA GLU A 217 -3.47 4.78 -13.59
C GLU A 217 -3.24 4.37 -12.13
N GLU A 218 -2.21 4.93 -11.50
CA GLU A 218 -1.96 4.73 -10.07
C GLU A 218 -3.05 5.47 -9.27
N VAL A 219 -3.68 4.77 -8.32
CA VAL A 219 -4.66 5.36 -7.40
C VAL A 219 -3.90 6.05 -6.29
N VAL A 220 -3.91 7.38 -6.33
CA VAL A 220 -3.36 8.23 -5.26
C VAL A 220 -4.48 8.59 -4.29
N ASN A 221 -4.27 8.29 -3.00
CA ASN A 221 -5.16 8.74 -1.94
C ASN A 221 -4.75 10.15 -1.52
N PHE A 222 -5.73 11.03 -1.30
CA PHE A 222 -5.50 12.37 -0.78
C PHE A 222 -5.96 12.46 0.68
N PRO A 223 -5.22 13.21 1.52
CA PRO A 223 -5.60 13.38 2.92
C PRO A 223 -6.95 14.08 3.02
N ALA A 224 -7.73 13.72 4.04
CA ALA A 224 -8.96 14.44 4.34
C ALA A 224 -8.62 15.92 4.64
N PRO A 225 -9.42 16.89 4.16
CA PRO A 225 -9.24 18.29 4.52
C PRO A 225 -9.31 18.47 6.04
N VAL A 226 -8.47 19.34 6.61
CA VAL A 226 -8.48 19.63 8.06
C VAL A 226 -9.85 20.11 8.56
N THR A 227 -10.64 20.71 7.67
CA THR A 227 -12.02 21.17 7.91
C THR A 227 -13.05 20.05 8.02
N TYR A 228 -12.67 18.79 7.72
CA TYR A 228 -13.56 17.66 7.85
C TYR A 228 -13.95 17.45 9.32
N CYS A 229 -15.25 17.27 9.55
CA CYS A 229 -15.79 17.13 10.89
C CYS A 229 -15.46 15.75 11.45
N SER A 230 -14.97 15.69 12.68
CA SER A 230 -14.87 14.39 13.37
C SER A 230 -16.27 13.85 13.68
N PRO A 231 -16.44 12.52 13.71
CA PRO A 231 -17.65 11.87 14.22
C PRO A 231 -18.03 12.42 15.60
N LYS A 232 -19.35 12.57 15.85
CA LYS A 232 -19.86 13.20 17.07
C LYS A 232 -19.43 12.44 18.32
N ASP A 233 -19.57 11.12 18.30
CA ASP A 233 -19.25 10.23 19.42
C ASP A 233 -17.77 10.36 19.84
N ILE A 234 -16.86 10.50 18.86
CA ILE A 234 -15.42 10.70 19.12
C ILE A 234 -15.13 12.10 19.67
N ARG A 235 -15.84 13.12 19.19
CA ARG A 235 -15.72 14.48 19.72
C ARG A 235 -16.20 14.56 21.17
N ASP A 236 -17.33 13.94 21.46
CA ASP A 236 -17.90 13.88 22.81
C ASP A 236 -16.99 13.07 23.75
N LEU A 237 -16.35 12.01 23.23
CA LEU A 237 -15.33 11.26 23.95
C LEU A 237 -14.11 12.12 24.28
N TYR A 238 -13.57 12.86 23.30
CA TYR A 238 -12.43 13.76 23.52
C TYR A 238 -12.72 14.81 24.58
N ASN A 239 -13.92 15.41 24.54
CA ASN A 239 -14.37 16.38 25.53
C ASN A 239 -14.49 15.74 26.93
N SER A 240 -15.00 14.52 27.01
CA SER A 240 -15.11 13.75 28.27
C SER A 240 -13.75 13.36 28.85
N CYS A 241 -12.73 13.24 28.00
CA CYS A 241 -11.35 13.01 28.41
C CYS A 241 -10.68 14.29 28.95
N GLY A 242 -11.28 15.47 28.80
CA GLY A 242 -10.70 16.73 29.26
C GLY A 242 -9.52 17.20 28.43
N GLY A 243 -9.39 16.71 27.19
CA GLY A 243 -8.28 17.05 26.29
C GLY A 243 -6.96 16.33 26.56
N VAL A 244 -6.89 15.46 27.59
CA VAL A 244 -5.68 14.72 27.96
C VAL A 244 -5.36 13.63 26.92
N PRO A 245 -4.19 13.64 26.26
CA PRO A 245 -3.87 12.76 25.13
C PRO A 245 -3.96 11.28 25.43
N TRP A 246 -3.26 10.81 26.47
CA TRP A 246 -3.19 9.38 26.80
C TRP A 246 -4.56 8.82 27.18
N LYS A 247 -5.39 9.61 27.88
CA LYS A 247 -6.74 9.21 28.31
C LYS A 247 -7.66 9.07 27.11
N PHE A 248 -7.55 9.97 26.15
CA PHE A 248 -8.30 9.87 24.90
C PHE A 248 -7.90 8.63 24.09
N ILE A 249 -6.59 8.38 23.95
CA ILE A 249 -6.07 7.20 23.23
C ILE A 249 -6.49 5.90 23.92
N TYR A 250 -6.44 5.84 25.26
CA TYR A 250 -6.96 4.72 26.05
C TYR A 250 -8.41 4.42 25.69
N CYS A 251 -9.28 5.44 25.71
CA CYS A 251 -10.69 5.24 25.42
C CYS A 251 -10.95 4.81 23.97
N LEU A 252 -10.24 5.39 23.00
CA LEU A 252 -10.33 4.93 21.60
C LEU A 252 -9.89 3.48 21.46
N ALA A 253 -8.75 3.11 22.06
CA ALA A 253 -8.20 1.77 22.01
C ALA A 253 -9.11 0.73 22.67
N SER A 254 -9.84 1.10 23.73
CA SER A 254 -10.77 0.20 24.42
C SER A 254 -11.90 -0.33 23.53
N SER A 255 -12.22 0.37 22.43
CA SER A 255 -13.22 -0.05 21.43
C SER A 255 -12.73 -1.21 20.55
N ILE A 256 -11.42 -1.50 20.54
CA ILE A 256 -10.85 -2.59 19.75
C ILE A 256 -11.02 -3.91 20.50
N GLY A 257 -11.69 -4.87 19.86
CA GLY A 257 -11.80 -6.24 20.38
C GLY A 257 -12.71 -6.39 21.58
N VAL A 258 -13.75 -5.56 21.71
CA VAL A 258 -14.77 -5.63 22.79
C VAL A 258 -15.41 -7.02 22.90
N ASN A 259 -15.55 -7.73 21.77
CA ASN A 259 -16.10 -9.08 21.71
C ASN A 259 -15.05 -10.19 21.98
N ILE A 260 -13.77 -9.85 22.13
CA ILE A 260 -12.69 -10.82 22.41
C ILE A 260 -12.31 -10.85 23.88
N CYS A 261 -12.19 -9.68 24.51
CA CYS A 261 -11.79 -9.56 25.90
C CYS A 261 -12.52 -8.37 26.56
N PRO A 262 -12.58 -8.32 27.90
CA PRO A 262 -13.11 -7.17 28.62
C PRO A 262 -12.45 -5.84 28.19
N LEU A 263 -13.16 -4.73 28.42
CA LEU A 263 -12.73 -3.39 27.98
C LEU A 263 -11.34 -3.01 28.48
N ASN A 264 -11.05 -3.29 29.75
CA ASN A 264 -9.81 -2.88 30.43
C ASN A 264 -8.65 -3.86 30.22
N CYS A 265 -8.92 -5.05 29.69
CA CYS A 265 -7.92 -6.08 29.44
C CYS A 265 -7.06 -5.76 28.22
N PHE A 266 -5.78 -6.12 28.29
CA PHE A 266 -4.79 -5.98 27.22
C PHE A 266 -4.69 -4.54 26.66
N ILE A 267 -4.91 -3.51 27.48
CA ILE A 267 -5.00 -2.15 26.96
C ILE A 267 -3.69 -1.64 26.32
N ASN A 268 -2.53 -2.06 26.84
CA ASN A 268 -1.23 -1.75 26.23
C ASN A 268 -1.13 -2.29 24.80
N VAL A 269 -1.67 -3.50 24.56
CA VAL A 269 -1.76 -4.08 23.22
C VAL A 269 -2.70 -3.22 22.36
N LYS A 270 -3.92 -2.96 22.82
CA LYS A 270 -4.93 -2.20 22.07
C LYS A 270 -4.43 -0.81 21.67
N MET A 271 -3.75 -0.09 22.58
CA MET A 271 -3.17 1.23 22.30
C MET A 271 -2.04 1.16 21.26
N ASN A 272 -1.11 0.21 21.40
CA ASN A 272 -0.04 0.04 20.42
C ASN A 272 -0.57 -0.35 19.03
N LEU A 273 -1.62 -1.17 18.96
CA LEU A 273 -2.29 -1.50 17.70
C LEU A 273 -2.90 -0.25 17.06
N LEU A 274 -3.62 0.57 17.83
CA LEU A 274 -4.20 1.83 17.34
C LEU A 274 -3.15 2.83 16.83
N LEU A 275 -2.05 2.98 17.58
CA LEU A 275 -0.93 3.83 17.20
C LEU A 275 -0.25 3.31 15.93
N SER A 276 -0.04 1.99 15.83
CA SER A 276 0.50 1.36 14.63
C SER A 276 -0.39 1.59 13.40
N LEU A 277 -1.72 1.37 13.51
CA LEU A 277 -2.68 1.63 12.43
C LEU A 277 -2.59 3.07 11.92
N THR A 278 -2.58 4.02 12.85
CA THR A 278 -2.54 5.45 12.53
C THR A 278 -1.21 5.83 11.88
N SER A 279 -0.09 5.25 12.36
CA SER A 279 1.24 5.50 11.80
C SER A 279 1.39 5.02 10.36
N VAL A 280 0.81 3.86 10.01
CA VAL A 280 0.85 3.32 8.63
C VAL A 280 0.11 4.23 7.67
N LYS A 281 -1.08 4.71 8.08
CA LYS A 281 -1.85 5.64 7.25
C LYS A 281 -1.14 6.99 7.13
N ALA A 282 -0.52 7.49 8.20
CA ALA A 282 0.28 8.71 8.16
C ALA A 282 1.48 8.60 7.21
N HIS A 283 2.22 7.48 7.26
CA HIS A 283 3.34 7.21 6.36
C HIS A 283 2.95 7.31 4.87
N ALA A 284 1.71 6.92 4.51
CA ALA A 284 1.22 7.03 3.14
C ALA A 284 1.08 8.48 2.64
N TYR A 285 0.95 9.46 3.55
CA TYR A 285 0.77 10.87 3.22
C TYR A 285 2.03 11.72 3.39
N ASP A 286 2.72 11.60 4.53
CA ASP A 286 3.86 12.47 4.90
C ASP A 286 5.20 11.74 5.02
N GLY A 287 5.22 10.42 4.82
CA GLY A 287 6.43 9.60 4.95
C GLY A 287 6.90 9.39 6.39
N SER A 288 6.04 9.64 7.39
CA SER A 288 6.35 9.38 8.80
C SER A 288 6.74 7.93 9.08
N THR A 289 7.64 7.72 10.04
CA THR A 289 8.07 6.38 10.43
C THR A 289 6.90 5.48 10.83
N ILE A 290 6.86 4.27 10.24
CA ILE A 290 5.87 3.26 10.58
C ILE A 290 6.21 2.66 11.94
N VAL A 291 5.23 2.60 12.83
CA VAL A 291 5.35 1.89 14.11
C VAL A 291 4.99 0.42 13.89
N HIS A 292 5.97 -0.47 14.05
CA HIS A 292 5.71 -1.91 14.07
C HIS A 292 5.25 -2.35 15.46
N TYR A 293 4.50 -3.45 15.53
CA TYR A 293 3.98 -3.99 16.78
C TYR A 293 4.59 -5.36 17.05
N PHE A 294 5.20 -5.50 18.22
CA PHE A 294 5.68 -6.79 18.71
C PHE A 294 5.24 -7.00 20.15
N SER A 295 4.52 -8.07 20.43
CA SER A 295 4.18 -8.44 21.81
C SER A 295 4.91 -9.68 22.28
N VAL A 296 5.29 -9.70 23.55
CA VAL A 296 5.87 -10.87 24.21
C VAL A 296 5.04 -11.26 25.43
N GLY A 297 4.67 -12.53 25.50
CA GLY A 297 3.95 -13.09 26.63
C GLY A 297 3.72 -14.60 26.48
N SER A 298 2.83 -15.14 27.30
CA SER A 298 2.25 -16.46 27.14
C SER A 298 1.29 -16.48 25.95
N ASP A 299 1.30 -17.57 25.18
CA ASP A 299 0.39 -17.72 24.06
C ASP A 299 -0.97 -18.26 24.54
N THR A 300 -1.87 -17.35 24.90
CA THR A 300 -3.26 -17.65 25.24
C THR A 300 -4.21 -17.52 24.04
N GLY A 301 -3.67 -17.15 22.87
CA GLY A 301 -4.45 -16.90 21.65
C GLY A 301 -5.25 -15.59 21.64
N TYR A 302 -5.42 -14.89 22.78
CA TYR A 302 -6.14 -13.61 22.83
C TYR A 302 -5.47 -12.52 22.03
N ILE A 303 -4.15 -12.39 22.14
CA ILE A 303 -3.39 -11.37 21.40
C ILE A 303 -3.51 -11.59 19.88
N GLY A 304 -3.35 -12.83 19.41
CA GLY A 304 -3.52 -13.16 17.99
C GLY A 304 -4.93 -12.82 17.47
N LYS A 305 -5.97 -13.04 18.30
CA LYS A 305 -7.35 -12.61 17.98
C LYS A 305 -7.49 -11.09 17.96
N LEU A 306 -6.93 -10.37 18.95
CA LEU A 306 -6.95 -8.90 19.01
C LEU A 306 -6.22 -8.27 17.82
N MET A 307 -5.08 -8.83 17.41
CA MET A 307 -4.36 -8.41 16.20
C MET A 307 -5.23 -8.64 14.95
N SER A 308 -5.97 -9.75 14.89
CA SER A 308 -6.84 -10.05 13.75
C SER A 308 -8.01 -9.07 13.65
N GLU A 309 -8.70 -8.80 14.76
CA GLU A 309 -9.79 -7.82 14.80
C GLU A 309 -9.30 -6.38 14.57
N GLY A 310 -8.18 -5.99 15.17
CA GLY A 310 -7.56 -4.69 14.93
C GLY A 310 -7.14 -4.50 13.48
N ALA A 311 -6.70 -5.56 12.80
CA ALA A 311 -6.29 -5.50 11.40
C ALA A 311 -7.47 -5.28 10.44
N LEU A 312 -8.72 -5.55 10.86
CA LEU A 312 -9.92 -5.22 10.09
C LEU A 312 -10.13 -3.70 9.94
N LEU A 313 -9.55 -2.89 10.84
CA LEU A 313 -9.58 -1.43 10.76
C LEU A 313 -8.57 -0.86 9.75
N ALA A 314 -7.61 -1.67 9.30
CA ALA A 314 -6.67 -1.27 8.25
C ALA A 314 -7.32 -1.39 6.86
N ASP A 315 -6.95 -0.50 5.94
CA ASP A 315 -7.43 -0.55 4.55
C ASP A 315 -7.08 -1.88 3.86
N ARG A 316 -5.96 -2.46 4.28
CA ARG A 316 -5.42 -3.74 3.82
C ARG A 316 -4.80 -4.48 5.00
N HIS A 317 -5.09 -5.77 5.10
CA HIS A 317 -4.40 -6.65 6.02
C HIS A 317 -4.10 -8.00 5.37
N VAL A 318 -2.98 -8.61 5.73
CA VAL A 318 -2.58 -9.94 5.27
C VAL A 318 -2.02 -10.73 6.44
N ALA A 319 -2.55 -11.94 6.64
CA ALA A 319 -1.99 -12.91 7.58
C ALA A 319 -0.93 -13.76 6.92
N LEU A 320 0.27 -13.77 7.52
CA LEU A 320 1.36 -14.63 7.07
C LEU A 320 1.04 -16.08 7.47
N GLY A 321 1.01 -16.95 6.47
CA GLY A 321 0.84 -18.39 6.68
C GLY A 321 2.09 -19.04 7.27
N VAL A 322 1.87 -20.16 7.97
CA VAL A 322 2.97 -20.95 8.55
C VAL A 322 3.74 -21.76 7.49
N ALA A 323 3.06 -22.14 6.39
CA ALA A 323 3.63 -22.94 5.32
C ALA A 323 3.45 -22.28 3.95
N ASN A 324 4.52 -22.26 3.15
CA ASN A 324 4.54 -21.89 1.73
C ASN A 324 4.11 -20.46 1.36
N SER A 325 4.02 -19.53 2.32
CA SER A 325 3.81 -18.11 2.01
C SER A 325 5.14 -17.40 1.80
N SER A 326 5.32 -16.81 0.60
CA SER A 326 6.38 -15.82 0.37
C SER A 326 6.12 -14.60 1.24
N VAL A 327 7.07 -14.30 2.12
CA VAL A 327 7.02 -13.15 3.03
C VAL A 327 6.98 -11.87 2.21
N GLU A 328 7.78 -11.83 1.15
CA GLU A 328 7.92 -10.69 0.26
C GLU A 328 6.58 -10.35 -0.41
N THR A 329 5.85 -11.37 -0.89
CA THR A 329 4.53 -11.16 -1.49
C THR A 329 3.51 -10.71 -0.44
N ALA A 330 3.58 -11.23 0.79
CA ALA A 330 2.68 -10.84 1.88
C ALA A 330 2.90 -9.37 2.31
N LEU A 331 4.17 -8.93 2.39
CA LEU A 331 4.52 -7.54 2.68
C LEU A 331 4.06 -6.59 1.57
N THR A 332 4.28 -6.95 0.30
CA THR A 332 3.78 -6.16 -0.83
C THR A 332 2.25 -6.10 -0.87
N ALA A 333 1.58 -7.22 -0.57
CA ALA A 333 0.13 -7.31 -0.51
C ALA A 333 -0.49 -6.46 0.63
N SER A 334 0.25 -6.25 1.71
CA SER A 334 -0.15 -5.46 2.88
C SER A 334 0.35 -4.02 2.85
N SER A 335 0.94 -3.55 1.74
CA SER A 335 1.35 -2.14 1.55
C SER A 335 0.27 -1.16 2.02
N SER A 336 0.64 -0.02 2.60
CA SER A 336 -0.25 0.95 3.27
C SER A 336 -1.27 0.33 4.25
N GLY A 337 -0.94 -0.82 4.82
CA GLY A 337 -1.77 -1.58 5.74
C GLY A 337 -0.92 -2.41 6.68
N VAL A 338 -1.43 -3.57 7.08
CA VAL A 338 -0.84 -4.40 8.14
C VAL A 338 -0.52 -5.82 7.65
N CYS A 339 0.71 -6.27 7.92
CA CYS A 339 1.11 -7.67 7.80
C CYS A 339 1.10 -8.31 9.19
N LEU A 340 0.22 -9.28 9.43
CA LEU A 340 0.02 -9.87 10.75
C LEU A 340 0.58 -11.30 10.82
N LEU A 341 1.27 -11.59 11.92
CA LEU A 341 1.75 -12.91 12.31
C LEU A 341 0.96 -13.30 13.58
N PRO A 342 -0.22 -13.92 13.43
CA PRO A 342 -1.14 -14.12 14.55
C PRO A 342 -0.71 -15.25 15.48
N LEU A 343 0.28 -16.05 15.08
CA LEU A 343 0.84 -17.12 15.91
C LEU A 343 2.20 -16.68 16.48
N PRO A 344 2.70 -17.35 17.52
CA PRO A 344 4.03 -17.06 18.02
C PRO A 344 5.12 -17.24 16.97
N LEU A 345 6.13 -16.37 17.00
CA LEU A 345 7.25 -16.40 16.05
C LEU A 345 7.94 -17.77 15.93
N HIS A 346 8.01 -18.56 17.00
CA HIS A 346 8.66 -19.88 16.97
C HIS A 346 7.94 -20.92 16.09
N VAL A 347 6.68 -20.66 15.70
CA VAL A 347 5.90 -21.51 14.80
C VAL A 347 6.31 -21.32 13.33
N TYR A 348 6.85 -20.15 12.99
CA TYR A 348 7.25 -19.82 11.62
C TYR A 348 8.64 -20.38 11.30
N SER A 349 8.90 -20.60 10.01
CA SER A 349 10.22 -21.06 9.57
C SER A 349 11.28 -19.96 9.80
N PRO A 350 12.52 -20.33 10.16
CA PRO A 350 13.59 -19.35 10.40
C PRO A 350 13.90 -18.52 9.14
N LYS A 351 13.71 -19.09 7.94
CA LYS A 351 13.85 -18.36 6.68
C LYS A 351 12.84 -17.22 6.56
N GLN A 352 11.57 -17.46 6.91
CA GLN A 352 10.53 -16.44 6.87
C GLN A 352 10.81 -15.30 7.86
N ILE A 353 11.22 -15.64 9.09
CA ILE A 353 11.56 -14.65 10.11
C ILE A 353 12.75 -13.82 9.66
N ASN A 354 13.81 -14.44 9.13
CA ASN A 354 14.98 -13.71 8.65
C ASN A 354 14.63 -12.79 7.47
N SER A 355 13.86 -13.25 6.48
CA SER A 355 13.38 -12.39 5.39
C SER A 355 12.56 -11.20 5.89
N LEU A 356 11.70 -11.42 6.88
CA LEU A 356 10.87 -10.38 7.49
C LEU A 356 11.72 -9.33 8.22
N LEU A 357 12.65 -9.78 9.07
CA LEU A 357 13.54 -8.91 9.83
C LEU A 357 14.45 -8.10 8.90
N THR A 358 15.04 -8.73 7.88
CA THR A 358 15.84 -8.02 6.87
C THR A 358 15.02 -6.93 6.20
N ALA A 359 13.76 -7.21 5.82
CA ALA A 359 12.91 -6.21 5.17
C ALA A 359 12.57 -5.01 6.07
N ILE A 360 12.45 -5.23 7.38
CA ILE A 360 12.23 -4.16 8.37
C ILE A 360 13.51 -3.35 8.59
N GLU A 361 14.67 -4.00 8.68
CA GLU A 361 15.97 -3.33 8.87
C GLU A 361 16.36 -2.47 7.67
N THR A 362 16.17 -2.98 6.44
CA THR A 362 16.56 -2.28 5.21
C THR A 362 15.48 -1.34 4.69
N TRP A 363 14.25 -1.43 5.20
CA TRP A 363 13.06 -0.80 4.62
C TRP A 363 12.82 -1.19 3.15
N GLU A 364 13.40 -2.30 2.68
CA GLU A 364 13.27 -2.81 1.31
C GLU A 364 12.73 -4.25 1.30
N VAL A 365 11.70 -4.49 0.51
CA VAL A 365 11.23 -5.83 0.15
C VAL A 365 11.87 -6.23 -1.19
N VAL A 366 12.77 -7.21 -1.13
CA VAL A 366 13.47 -7.73 -2.31
C VAL A 366 12.74 -8.96 -2.83
N GLN A 367 12.12 -8.85 -4.01
CA GLN A 367 11.56 -9.98 -4.75
C GLN A 367 12.45 -10.34 -5.94
N ASP A 368 12.33 -11.56 -6.46
CA ASP A 368 12.98 -11.99 -7.72
C ASP A 368 12.63 -11.08 -8.91
N SER A 369 11.53 -10.35 -8.81
CA SER A 369 10.98 -9.46 -9.82
C SER A 369 11.43 -8.00 -9.72
N GLY A 370 11.99 -7.59 -8.58
CA GLY A 370 12.31 -6.19 -8.32
C GLY A 370 12.37 -5.87 -6.84
N LYS A 371 12.77 -4.63 -6.54
CA LYS A 371 12.81 -4.09 -5.18
C LYS A 371 11.63 -3.13 -4.97
N SER A 372 11.08 -3.13 -3.76
CA SER A 372 10.05 -2.17 -3.35
C SER A 372 10.22 -1.75 -1.92
N ASP A 373 9.91 -0.49 -1.61
CA ASP A 373 9.98 0.00 -0.23
C ASP A 373 8.94 -0.69 0.67
N LEU A 374 9.30 -0.89 1.94
CA LEU A 374 8.39 -1.40 2.95
C LEU A 374 7.38 -0.31 3.32
N LYS A 375 6.12 -0.52 2.94
CA LYS A 375 5.02 0.44 3.17
C LYS A 375 3.96 -0.07 4.14
N CYS A 376 4.23 -1.14 4.89
CA CYS A 376 3.26 -1.77 5.79
C CYS A 376 3.80 -1.87 7.23
N ALA A 377 2.92 -1.88 8.23
CA ALA A 377 3.31 -2.29 9.57
C ALA A 377 3.34 -3.81 9.69
N VAL A 378 4.33 -4.32 10.40
CA VAL A 378 4.42 -5.73 10.77
C VAL A 378 3.94 -5.88 12.21
N TRP A 379 2.97 -6.75 12.42
CA TRP A 379 2.43 -7.12 13.72
C TRP A 379 2.82 -8.56 14.02
N ALA A 380 3.56 -8.78 15.09
CA ALA A 380 4.00 -10.11 15.49
C ALA A 380 3.84 -10.36 16.99
N GLN A 381 3.73 -11.63 17.37
CA GLN A 381 3.78 -12.05 18.77
C GLN A 381 4.86 -13.09 19.01
N GLY A 382 5.52 -13.00 20.16
CA GLY A 382 6.56 -13.92 20.62
C GLY A 382 6.24 -14.51 21.98
N THR A 383 6.85 -15.66 22.27
CA THR A 383 6.77 -16.30 23.59
C THR A 383 8.01 -16.03 24.43
N GLU A 384 7.85 -15.89 25.74
CA GLU A 384 8.93 -15.58 26.68
C GLU A 384 9.96 -16.72 26.88
N PHE A 385 9.66 -17.94 26.42
CA PHE A 385 10.46 -19.14 26.67
C PHE A 385 11.88 -19.16 26.06
N LYS A 386 12.27 -18.19 25.20
CA LYS A 386 13.62 -18.09 24.60
C LYS A 386 14.13 -16.64 24.59
N LYS A 387 14.65 -16.18 25.74
CA LYS A 387 15.10 -14.80 25.97
C LYS A 387 16.16 -14.29 24.97
N ASP A 388 17.07 -15.15 24.50
CA ASP A 388 18.22 -14.74 23.67
C ASP A 388 17.84 -14.26 22.25
N ASN A 389 16.73 -14.74 21.68
CA ASN A 389 16.28 -14.31 20.34
C ASN A 389 15.38 -13.06 20.38
N LEU A 390 14.81 -12.73 21.54
CA LEU A 390 13.87 -11.61 21.68
C LEU A 390 14.57 -10.26 21.60
N GLY A 391 15.78 -10.14 22.15
CA GLY A 391 16.56 -8.89 22.13
C GLY A 391 16.86 -8.39 20.71
N ASN A 392 17.23 -9.30 19.81
CA ASN A 392 17.52 -8.97 18.41
C ASN A 392 16.25 -8.56 17.65
N ILE A 393 15.13 -9.21 17.93
CA ILE A 393 13.86 -8.90 17.27
C ILE A 393 13.29 -7.57 17.78
N SER A 394 13.37 -7.32 19.09
CA SER A 394 12.97 -6.05 19.69
C SER A 394 13.82 -4.89 19.20
N SER A 395 15.13 -5.11 18.96
CA SER A 395 15.99 -4.04 18.45
C SER A 395 15.62 -3.59 17.04
N ILE A 396 14.97 -4.44 16.26
CA ILE A 396 14.57 -4.20 14.86
C ILE A 396 13.16 -3.59 14.80
N LEU A 397 12.20 -4.16 15.54
CA LEU A 397 10.80 -3.71 15.51
C LEU A 397 10.57 -2.40 16.28
N GLY A 398 11.47 -2.03 17.21
CA GLY A 398 11.48 -0.75 17.90
C GLY A 398 10.50 -0.64 19.07
N VAL A 399 9.26 -1.14 18.94
CA VAL A 399 8.26 -1.17 20.03
C VAL A 399 8.04 -2.59 20.51
N LEU A 400 8.19 -2.78 21.81
CA LEU A 400 7.81 -4.01 22.50
C LEU A 400 6.58 -3.73 23.38
N SER A 401 5.54 -4.53 23.22
CA SER A 401 4.36 -4.53 24.06
C SER A 401 4.37 -5.74 24.98
N ARG A 402 3.91 -5.52 26.21
CA ARG A 402 3.60 -6.60 27.13
C ARG A 402 2.38 -7.35 26.60
N GLY A 403 2.53 -8.66 26.39
CA GLY A 403 1.44 -9.56 26.04
C GLY A 403 0.75 -10.10 27.29
N ASP A 404 0.29 -11.34 27.22
CA ASP A 404 -0.40 -12.01 28.31
C ASP A 404 0.60 -12.63 29.28
N ILE A 405 0.60 -12.18 30.53
CA ILE A 405 1.46 -12.75 31.59
C ILE A 405 0.59 -13.41 32.69
N GLY A 406 -0.70 -13.62 32.41
CA GLY A 406 -1.65 -14.26 33.32
C GLY A 406 -2.22 -13.33 34.41
N GLU A 407 -1.95 -12.02 34.37
CA GLU A 407 -2.48 -11.05 35.34
C GLU A 407 -4.01 -10.90 35.25
N GLU A 408 -4.58 -11.11 34.07
CA GLU A 408 -6.01 -10.86 33.77
C GLU A 408 -6.84 -12.17 33.73
N THR A 409 -6.30 -13.29 34.24
CA THR A 409 -6.88 -14.62 34.05
C THR A 409 -8.31 -14.75 34.61
N ASP A 410 -8.59 -14.16 35.77
CA ASP A 410 -9.90 -14.24 36.42
C ASP A 410 -10.97 -13.45 35.64
N GLU A 411 -10.66 -12.22 35.23
CA GLU A 411 -11.57 -11.38 34.42
C GLU A 411 -11.86 -12.03 33.05
N LEU A 412 -10.85 -12.65 32.44
CA LEU A 412 -11.00 -13.39 31.19
C LEU A 412 -11.84 -14.65 31.36
N ALA A 413 -11.69 -15.37 32.47
CA ALA A 413 -12.50 -16.55 32.77
C ALA A 413 -13.98 -16.19 32.93
N ASP A 414 -14.28 -15.14 33.71
CA ASP A 414 -15.64 -14.64 33.89
C ASP A 414 -16.25 -14.20 32.56
N PHE A 415 -15.48 -13.48 31.73
CA PHE A 415 -15.90 -13.05 30.41
C PHE A 415 -16.24 -14.21 29.47
N VAL A 416 -15.37 -15.23 29.39
CA VAL A 416 -15.62 -16.42 28.56
C VAL A 416 -16.84 -17.19 29.05
N LEU A 417 -17.01 -17.33 30.36
CA LEU A 417 -18.18 -17.99 30.94
C LEU A 417 -19.45 -17.20 30.62
N GLN A 418 -19.42 -15.88 30.72
CA GLN A 418 -20.54 -15.03 30.33
C GLN A 418 -20.87 -15.17 28.85
N GLN A 419 -19.87 -15.16 27.97
CA GLN A 419 -20.07 -15.37 26.53
C GLN A 419 -20.63 -16.76 26.19
N ALA A 420 -20.34 -17.78 26.99
CA ALA A 420 -20.91 -19.10 26.80
C ALA A 420 -22.41 -19.16 27.15
N ILE A 421 -22.87 -18.31 28.07
CA ILE A 421 -24.28 -18.19 28.46
C ILE A 421 -25.02 -17.28 27.46
N GLU A 422 -24.45 -16.12 27.17
CA GLU A 422 -24.98 -15.12 26.24
C GLU A 422 -23.91 -14.83 25.17
N PRO A 423 -23.98 -15.50 24.00
CA PRO A 423 -22.99 -15.30 22.97
C PRO A 423 -22.98 -13.83 22.52
N PRO A 424 -21.80 -13.21 22.42
CA PRO A 424 -21.69 -11.81 22.03
C PRO A 424 -22.29 -11.63 20.64
N GLN A 425 -23.34 -10.84 20.55
CA GLN A 425 -23.84 -10.34 19.28
C GLN A 425 -23.24 -8.97 19.06
N ALA A 426 -22.57 -8.77 17.93
CA ALA A 426 -22.05 -7.46 17.56
C ALA A 426 -23.22 -6.49 17.53
N THR A 427 -23.25 -5.57 18.49
CA THR A 427 -24.33 -4.58 18.58
C THR A 427 -24.19 -3.56 17.45
N ASP A 428 -25.30 -2.99 17.00
CA ASP A 428 -25.26 -1.93 15.97
C ASP A 428 -24.41 -0.74 16.44
N GLU A 429 -24.35 -0.51 17.75
CA GLU A 429 -23.52 0.50 18.40
C GLU A 429 -22.02 0.19 18.31
N GLU A 430 -21.59 -1.05 18.56
CA GLU A 430 -20.19 -1.46 18.38
C GLU A 430 -19.73 -1.34 16.93
N VAL A 431 -20.55 -1.81 15.99
CA VAL A 431 -20.25 -1.71 14.55
C VAL A 431 -20.19 -0.25 14.10
N LYS A 432 -21.02 0.62 14.68
CA LYS A 432 -20.93 2.06 14.47
C LYS A 432 -19.65 2.64 15.08
N ALA A 433 -19.31 2.31 16.32
CA ALA A 433 -18.11 2.81 17.00
C ALA A 433 -16.81 2.45 16.24
N LEU A 434 -16.70 1.22 15.72
CA LEU A 434 -15.55 0.82 14.90
C LEU A 434 -15.49 1.54 13.55
N ARG A 435 -16.64 1.83 12.93
CA ARG A 435 -16.71 2.63 11.70
C ARG A 435 -16.31 4.08 11.95
N ASP A 436 -16.82 4.67 13.02
CA ASP A 436 -16.48 6.04 13.44
C ASP A 436 -14.97 6.12 13.76
N LEU A 437 -14.41 5.10 14.41
CA LEU A 437 -12.96 4.99 14.66
C LEU A 437 -12.16 4.91 13.35
N ALA A 438 -12.57 4.06 12.41
CA ALA A 438 -11.89 3.94 11.12
C ALA A 438 -11.91 5.26 10.32
N GLU A 439 -13.07 5.91 10.24
CA GLU A 439 -13.22 7.24 9.61
C GLU A 439 -12.35 8.29 10.33
N TYR A 440 -12.28 8.23 11.65
CA TYR A 440 -11.44 9.14 12.41
C TYR A 440 -9.94 8.96 12.13
N ILE A 441 -9.47 7.72 12.06
CA ILE A 441 -8.07 7.43 11.69
C ILE A 441 -7.77 8.00 10.30
N ASP A 442 -8.70 7.87 9.33
CA ASP A 442 -8.54 8.46 7.99
C ASP A 442 -8.43 9.99 8.01
N ILE A 443 -9.20 10.65 8.88
CA ILE A 443 -9.16 12.11 9.04
C ILE A 443 -7.80 12.55 9.61
N VAL A 444 -7.31 11.89 10.66
CA VAL A 444 -6.11 12.33 11.38
C VAL A 444 -4.81 11.90 10.72
N ALA A 445 -4.82 10.84 9.90
CA ALA A 445 -3.63 10.34 9.20
C ALA A 445 -3.01 11.39 8.26
N GLY A 446 -3.82 12.27 7.70
CA GLY A 446 -3.36 13.34 6.79
C GLY A 446 -2.67 14.52 7.49
N LEU A 447 -2.63 14.55 8.83
CA LEU A 447 -2.03 15.65 9.58
C LEU A 447 -0.50 15.50 9.62
N SER A 448 0.20 16.48 9.06
CA SER A 448 1.65 16.62 9.24
C SER A 448 1.92 17.20 10.63
N VAL A 449 2.60 16.41 11.45
CA VAL A 449 2.94 16.77 12.84
C VAL A 449 4.42 17.01 12.95
N THR A 450 4.82 18.03 13.72
CA THR A 450 6.21 18.29 14.06
C THR A 450 6.47 18.01 15.54
N ILE A 451 7.67 17.53 15.84
CA ILE A 451 8.12 17.37 17.23
C ILE A 451 8.46 18.75 17.81
N SER A 452 8.05 19.00 19.06
CA SER A 452 8.46 20.18 19.82
C SER A 452 9.82 19.97 20.49
N ASP A 453 10.57 21.06 20.68
CA ASP A 453 11.89 21.02 21.30
C ASP A 453 11.85 20.38 22.71
N ASP A 454 10.82 20.67 23.49
CA ASP A 454 10.66 20.12 24.84
C ASP A 454 10.43 18.59 24.81
N ALA A 455 9.60 18.11 23.89
CA ALA A 455 9.35 16.68 23.70
C ALA A 455 10.60 15.96 23.19
N GLU A 456 11.33 16.56 22.24
CA GLU A 456 12.58 16.02 21.72
C GLU A 456 13.65 15.90 22.82
N ASN A 457 13.81 16.96 23.63
CA ASN A 457 14.76 16.98 24.74
C ASN A 457 14.45 15.88 25.77
N LEU A 458 13.18 15.70 26.13
CA LEU A 458 12.78 14.66 27.08
C LEU A 458 13.04 13.25 26.52
N LEU A 459 12.65 12.97 25.28
CA LEU A 459 12.88 11.67 24.64
C LEU A 459 14.38 11.36 24.52
N ARG A 460 15.18 12.36 24.16
CA ARG A 460 16.65 12.23 24.06
C ARG A 460 17.29 11.92 25.41
N ASN A 461 16.87 12.62 26.47
CA ASN A 461 17.40 12.38 27.82
C ASN A 461 16.98 11.01 28.35
N TYR A 462 15.74 10.58 28.08
CA TYR A 462 15.30 9.22 28.38
C TYR A 462 16.14 8.16 27.66
N PHE A 463 16.39 8.33 26.36
CA PHE A 463 17.24 7.41 25.59
C PHE A 463 18.65 7.28 26.18
N LEU A 464 19.26 8.40 26.57
CA LEU A 464 20.59 8.42 27.20
C LEU A 464 20.59 7.75 28.58
N ALA A 465 19.58 8.03 29.41
CA ALA A 465 19.43 7.45 30.74
C ALA A 465 19.20 5.92 30.67
N ALA A 466 18.28 5.47 29.81
CA ALA A 466 17.99 4.05 29.62
C ALA A 466 19.22 3.27 29.13
N ARG A 467 20.01 3.83 28.20
CA ARG A 467 21.26 3.21 27.73
C ARG A 467 22.39 3.23 28.74
N LYS A 468 22.42 4.23 29.62
CA LYS A 468 23.38 4.30 30.73
C LYS A 468 23.13 3.19 31.73
N GLU A 469 21.87 2.89 32.04
CA GLU A 469 21.52 1.78 32.93
C GLU A 469 21.68 0.42 32.23
N ARG A 470 21.22 0.32 30.97
CA ARG A 470 21.30 -0.90 30.16
C ARG A 470 21.63 -0.60 28.70
N PRO A 471 22.87 -0.89 28.25
CA PRO A 471 23.35 -0.52 26.90
C PRO A 471 22.46 -1.00 25.74
N ASN A 472 21.79 -2.15 25.91
CA ASN A 472 20.96 -2.79 24.88
C ASN A 472 19.45 -2.62 25.10
N ALA A 473 19.01 -1.78 26.05
CA ALA A 473 17.59 -1.67 26.36
C ALA A 473 16.78 -0.88 25.32
N ILE A 474 17.39 0.15 24.70
CA ILE A 474 16.75 0.92 23.62
C ILE A 474 17.69 0.98 22.42
N SER A 475 17.22 0.41 21.30
CA SER A 475 17.90 0.49 20.01
C SER A 475 17.66 1.84 19.35
N VAL A 476 18.41 2.15 18.29
CA VAL A 476 18.17 3.36 17.48
C VAL A 476 16.78 3.31 16.83
N ALA A 477 16.35 2.12 16.37
CA ALA A 477 14.99 1.92 15.88
C ALA A 477 13.93 2.13 16.98
N GLY A 478 14.23 1.74 18.22
CA GLY A 478 13.37 2.01 19.37
C GLY A 478 13.20 3.51 19.66
N MET A 479 14.26 4.30 19.52
CA MET A 479 14.14 5.77 19.61
C MET A 479 13.27 6.33 18.48
N GLY A 480 13.48 5.86 17.24
CA GLY A 480 12.63 6.24 16.11
C GLY A 480 11.16 5.91 16.34
N ALA A 481 10.89 4.74 16.95
CA ALA A 481 9.54 4.33 17.31
C ALA A 481 8.93 5.18 18.44
N LEU A 482 9.70 5.58 19.45
CA LEU A 482 9.24 6.49 20.51
C LEU A 482 8.83 7.85 19.93
N VAL A 483 9.63 8.40 19.01
CA VAL A 483 9.30 9.64 18.30
C VAL A 483 8.04 9.45 17.46
N ALA A 484 7.93 8.34 16.73
CA ALA A 484 6.75 8.04 15.93
C ALA A 484 5.47 7.88 16.77
N ILE A 485 5.54 7.23 17.95
CA ILE A 485 4.43 7.14 18.90
C ILE A 485 4.02 8.54 19.39
N CYS A 486 4.99 9.37 19.80
CA CYS A 486 4.77 10.74 20.26
C CYS A 486 4.09 11.61 19.19
N MET A 487 4.54 11.53 17.94
CA MET A 487 3.90 12.24 16.83
C MET A 487 2.50 11.69 16.54
N THR A 488 2.32 10.38 16.64
CA THR A 488 1.02 9.72 16.38
C THR A 488 0.01 10.02 17.48
N SER A 489 0.43 10.16 18.74
CA SER A 489 -0.48 10.59 19.82
C SER A 489 -0.96 12.03 19.62
N ALA A 490 -0.08 12.92 19.17
CA ALA A 490 -0.47 14.27 18.76
C ALA A 490 -1.43 14.27 17.58
N ARG A 491 -1.19 13.44 16.55
CA ARG A 491 -2.12 13.24 15.41
C ARG A 491 -3.51 12.79 15.87
N LEU A 492 -3.57 11.77 16.72
CA LEU A 492 -4.84 11.27 17.28
C LEU A 492 -5.57 12.38 18.04
N CYS A 493 -4.87 13.31 18.68
CA CYS A 493 -5.48 14.48 19.34
C CYS A 493 -5.75 15.66 18.38
N ARG A 494 -5.60 15.47 17.07
CA ARG A 494 -5.71 16.52 16.02
C ARG A 494 -4.78 17.72 16.23
N ARG A 495 -3.62 17.50 16.85
CA ARG A 495 -2.59 18.54 17.03
C ARG A 495 -1.54 18.44 15.94
N ILE A 496 -1.01 19.59 15.52
CA ILE A 496 0.09 19.72 14.54
C ILE A 496 1.48 19.73 15.19
N THR A 497 1.53 19.88 16.51
CA THR A 497 2.77 19.89 17.31
C THR A 497 2.63 18.94 18.49
N THR A 498 3.70 18.22 18.82
CA THR A 498 3.74 17.34 20.00
C THR A 498 3.81 18.16 21.29
N SER A 499 3.22 17.66 22.37
CA SER A 499 3.34 18.21 23.72
C SER A 499 4.29 17.34 24.57
N ILE A 500 4.68 17.84 25.74
CA ILE A 500 5.46 17.06 26.71
C ILE A 500 4.66 15.82 27.17
N GLU A 501 3.34 15.94 27.30
CA GLU A 501 2.46 14.81 27.63
C GLU A 501 2.53 13.66 26.61
N ASP A 502 2.70 13.97 25.32
CA ASP A 502 2.90 12.94 24.29
C ASP A 502 4.21 12.19 24.48
N ALA A 503 5.27 12.90 24.85
CA ALA A 503 6.57 12.31 25.14
C ALA A 503 6.51 11.44 26.40
N ILE A 504 5.87 11.92 27.47
CA ILE A 504 5.63 11.13 28.70
C ILE A 504 4.84 9.87 28.37
N PHE A 505 3.76 9.99 27.59
CA PHE A 505 2.95 8.85 27.17
C PHE A 505 3.74 7.82 26.36
N SER A 506 4.55 8.28 25.40
CA SER A 506 5.42 7.42 24.59
C SER A 506 6.44 6.65 25.46
N ILE A 507 7.09 7.36 26.39
CA ILE A 507 8.04 6.76 27.33
C ILE A 507 7.35 5.76 28.26
N TRP A 508 6.19 6.13 28.79
CA TRP A 508 5.39 5.28 29.67
C TRP A 508 4.98 3.98 28.96
N LEU A 509 4.49 4.08 27.71
CA LEU A 509 4.06 2.93 26.91
C LEU A 509 5.23 1.98 26.63
N HIS A 510 6.41 2.52 26.34
CA HIS A 510 7.63 1.74 26.18
C HIS A 510 8.07 1.08 27.50
N ALA A 511 8.11 1.83 28.60
CA ALA A 511 8.51 1.31 29.91
C ALA A 511 7.57 0.20 30.41
N ALA A 512 6.27 0.36 30.19
CA ALA A 512 5.25 -0.64 30.54
C ALA A 512 5.32 -1.90 29.66
N GLY A 513 5.87 -1.79 28.45
CA GLY A 513 6.01 -2.88 27.49
C GLY A 513 7.28 -3.73 27.65
N LEU A 514 8.28 -3.27 28.40
CA LEU A 514 9.55 -3.99 28.58
C LEU A 514 9.38 -5.29 29.41
N PRO A 515 10.11 -6.37 29.07
CA PRO A 515 10.10 -7.58 29.86
C PRO A 515 10.95 -7.39 31.12
N GLU A 516 10.72 -8.22 32.13
CA GLU A 516 11.42 -8.09 33.40
C GLU A 516 12.92 -8.39 33.31
N PRO A 517 13.77 -7.67 34.08
CA PRO A 517 13.42 -6.62 35.04
C PRO A 517 13.14 -5.26 34.36
N ARG A 518 12.18 -4.46 34.86
CA ARG A 518 11.83 -3.15 34.28
C ARG A 518 12.68 -2.00 34.84
N PHE A 519 12.64 -0.84 34.20
CA PHE A 519 13.30 0.40 34.68
C PHE A 519 12.51 1.06 35.81
N ALA A 520 11.21 1.26 35.58
CA ALA A 520 10.29 1.75 36.59
C ALA A 520 9.68 0.58 37.36
N PRO A 521 9.43 0.76 38.68
CA PRO A 521 8.63 -0.17 39.48
C PRO A 521 7.25 -0.44 38.86
N ASP A 522 6.73 -1.66 39.06
CA ASP A 522 5.44 -2.10 38.52
C ASP A 522 4.26 -1.25 39.00
N GLU A 523 4.38 -0.65 40.18
CA GLU A 523 3.42 0.28 40.77
C GLU A 523 3.15 1.50 39.87
N TYR A 524 4.09 1.87 38.99
CA TYR A 524 3.95 2.99 38.06
C TYR A 524 3.52 2.57 36.64
N LEU A 525 3.37 1.27 36.38
CA LEU A 525 3.23 0.73 35.01
C LEU A 525 1.97 -0.13 34.81
N GLN A 526 1.27 -0.54 35.87
CA GLN A 526 0.05 -1.35 35.76
C GLN A 526 -1.18 -0.50 35.42
N MET A 527 -1.76 -0.74 34.25
CA MET A 527 -3.06 -0.17 33.85
C MET A 527 -4.20 -1.02 34.42
N VAL A 528 -5.19 -0.37 35.05
CA VAL A 528 -6.37 -1.07 35.58
C VAL A 528 -7.66 -0.34 35.18
N ASP A 529 -7.76 0.93 35.53
CA ASP A 529 -8.91 1.80 35.24
C ASP A 529 -8.40 3.22 35.01
N VAL A 530 -9.05 3.99 34.13
CA VAL A 530 -8.72 5.37 33.77
C VAL A 530 -8.42 6.24 35.00
N LYS A 531 -9.22 6.11 36.07
CA LYS A 531 -9.02 6.90 37.32
C LYS A 531 -7.77 6.47 38.10
N LYS A 532 -7.46 5.18 38.10
CA LYS A 532 -6.24 4.65 38.75
C LYS A 532 -5.02 4.99 37.91
N THR A 533 -5.13 4.86 36.58
CA THR A 533 -4.08 5.20 35.62
C THR A 533 -3.67 6.66 35.71
N GLN A 534 -4.61 7.60 35.91
CA GLN A 534 -4.24 9.01 36.13
C GLN A 534 -3.29 9.17 37.32
N LYS A 535 -3.63 8.57 38.48
CA LYS A 535 -2.78 8.61 39.67
C LYS A 535 -1.41 7.97 39.41
N ILE A 536 -1.38 6.89 38.62
CA ILE A 536 -0.16 6.18 38.25
C ILE A 536 0.73 7.05 37.37
N ILE A 537 0.17 7.75 36.38
CA ILE A 537 0.91 8.69 35.53
C ILE A 537 1.40 9.88 36.35
N ASP A 538 0.59 10.41 37.26
CA ASP A 538 0.98 11.50 38.16
C ASP A 538 2.17 11.10 39.06
N LEU A 539 2.27 9.83 39.45
CA LEU A 539 3.41 9.27 40.19
C LEU A 539 4.61 8.93 39.28
N PHE A 540 4.35 8.58 38.02
CA PHE A 540 5.38 8.26 37.04
C PHE A 540 6.20 9.49 36.63
N VAL A 541 5.57 10.67 36.55
CA VAL A 541 6.25 11.91 36.15
C VAL A 541 7.43 12.26 37.07
N PRO A 542 7.28 12.34 38.41
CA PRO A 542 8.41 12.58 39.31
C PRO A 542 9.53 11.53 39.21
N TRP A 543 9.16 10.26 39.01
CA TRP A 543 10.16 9.20 38.78
C TRP A 543 10.93 9.45 37.48
N LEU A 544 10.24 9.84 36.41
CA LEU A 544 10.85 10.12 35.12
C LEU A 544 11.79 11.34 35.18
N GLU A 545 11.43 12.37 35.95
CA GLU A 545 12.31 13.51 36.21
C GLU A 545 13.60 13.08 36.91
N GLN A 546 13.49 12.25 37.95
CA GLN A 546 14.64 11.71 38.66
C GLN A 546 15.51 10.82 37.75
N PHE A 547 14.86 10.01 36.91
CA PHE A 547 15.52 9.08 36.01
C PHE A 547 16.29 9.79 34.89
N THR A 548 15.68 10.82 34.29
CA THR A 548 16.24 11.57 33.16
C THR A 548 17.10 12.76 33.59
N GLY A 549 16.97 13.22 34.83
CA GLY A 549 17.60 14.44 35.33
C GLY A 549 17.04 15.73 34.71
N THR A 550 15.85 15.67 34.10
CA THR A 550 15.20 16.81 33.43
C THR A 550 13.97 17.24 34.23
N ALA A 551 13.84 18.54 34.52
CA ALA A 551 12.63 19.07 35.14
C ALA A 551 11.51 19.17 34.10
N ILE A 552 10.37 18.54 34.38
CA ILE A 552 9.19 18.53 33.54
C ILE A 552 8.26 19.63 34.09
N LEU A 553 8.20 20.77 33.41
CA LEU A 553 7.26 21.82 33.78
C LEU A 553 5.83 21.34 33.46
N GLN A 554 5.06 21.01 34.50
CA GLN A 554 3.62 20.78 34.36
C GLN A 554 2.95 22.12 34.02
N THR A 555 2.41 22.22 32.80
CA THR A 555 1.56 23.35 32.35
C THR A 555 0.10 23.07 32.59
#